data_AF-A0A8S1N521-F1
#
_entry.id   AF-A0A8S1N521-F1
#
_cell.length_a   1.000
_cell.length_b   1.000
_cell.length_c   1.000
_cell.angle_alpha   90.00
_cell.angle_beta   90.00
_cell.angle_gamma   90.00
#
_symmetry.space_group_name_H-M   'P 1'
#
loop_
_entity.id
_entity.type
_entity.pdbx_description
1 polymer ?
#
loop_
_entity_poly.entity_id
_entity_poly.type
_entity_poly.pdbx_seq_one_letter_code
_entity_poly.pdbx_strand_id
1 'polypeptide(L)'
;MIKKTFFGISLKDKQKFTFKEQNGLLCYTFTQIVLDGKGEAKVYGLTDNKKILIASLKAKQNQCKCKFIMDENNFRNLICIGDESTYVHVIGYKLENKNQEIQEICQEEDLAFKDEFRALQPLEERELDSDEVLLLSKQEQKEYKKKQKQKQLNQKY
;
A
#
# COMPACT_ATOMS: atom_id res chain seq x y z
N MET A 1 -3.06 -11.78 -10.89
CA MET A 1 -4.52 -12.06 -11.05
C MET A 1 -5.28 -11.22 -10.04
N ILE A 2 -6.21 -10.36 -10.47
CA ILE A 2 -6.96 -9.48 -9.55
C ILE A 2 -8.01 -10.31 -8.79
N LYS A 3 -7.95 -10.33 -7.46
CA LYS A 3 -8.97 -10.94 -6.61
C LYS A 3 -10.13 -9.96 -6.44
N LYS A 4 -11.35 -10.42 -6.69
CA LYS A 4 -12.57 -9.67 -6.43
C LYS A 4 -13.25 -10.25 -5.20
N THR A 5 -13.38 -9.44 -4.16
CA THR A 5 -14.05 -9.83 -2.91
C THR A 5 -15.30 -8.98 -2.76
N PHE A 6 -16.44 -9.57 -2.42
CA PHE A 6 -17.66 -8.81 -2.14
C PHE A 6 -17.43 -7.86 -0.96
N PHE A 7 -18.01 -6.66 -1.05
CA PHE A 7 -17.90 -5.62 -0.05
C PHE A 7 -19.25 -4.96 0.18
N GLY A 8 -19.58 -4.72 1.45
CA GLY A 8 -20.76 -3.99 1.87
C GLY A 8 -20.47 -3.18 3.12
N ILE A 9 -20.91 -1.92 3.15
CA ILE A 9 -20.86 -1.07 4.34
C ILE A 9 -22.19 -0.38 4.57
N SER A 10 -22.51 -0.15 5.83
CA SER A 10 -23.67 0.63 6.26
C SER A 10 -23.19 1.95 6.85
N LEU A 11 -23.76 3.06 6.40
CA LEU A 11 -23.46 4.41 6.86
C LEU A 11 -24.73 5.07 7.39
N LYS A 12 -24.60 5.73 8.54
CA LYS A 12 -25.59 6.68 9.07
C LYS A 12 -25.30 8.11 8.63
N ASP A 13 -26.22 9.02 8.94
CA ASP A 13 -25.97 10.46 8.82
C ASP A 13 -24.62 10.86 9.44
N LYS A 14 -23.87 11.70 8.71
CA LYS A 14 -22.53 12.20 9.02
C LYS A 14 -21.45 11.13 9.20
N GLN A 15 -21.75 9.84 9.00
CA GLN A 15 -20.76 8.79 9.11
C GLN A 15 -19.84 8.77 7.89
N LYS A 16 -18.54 8.63 8.15
CA LYS A 16 -17.48 8.62 7.15
C LYS A 16 -16.81 7.26 7.13
N PHE A 17 -16.70 6.68 5.94
CA PHE A 17 -15.82 5.55 5.65
C PHE A 17 -14.57 6.06 4.97
N THR A 18 -13.41 5.62 5.43
CA THR A 18 -12.11 6.02 4.86
C THR A 18 -11.45 4.80 4.25
N PHE A 19 -11.02 4.96 3.01
CA PHE A 19 -10.15 4.05 2.31
C PHE A 19 -8.88 3.82 3.14
N LYS A 20 -8.55 2.55 3.38
CA LYS A 20 -7.28 2.15 3.98
C LYS A 20 -6.57 1.25 2.99
N GLU A 21 -5.45 1.72 2.47
CA GLU A 21 -4.60 0.93 1.60
C GLU A 21 -4.04 -0.26 2.38
N GLN A 22 -3.95 -1.42 1.74
CA GLN A 22 -3.20 -2.57 2.23
C GLN A 22 -2.44 -3.14 1.04
N ASN A 23 -1.11 -3.00 1.07
CA ASN A 23 -0.17 -3.69 0.19
C ASN A 23 -0.38 -3.43 -1.33
N GLY A 24 -0.51 -2.17 -1.75
CA GLY A 24 -0.01 -1.74 -3.07
C GLY A 24 -0.91 -1.88 -4.29
N LEU A 25 -2.20 -2.20 -4.17
CA LEU A 25 -3.25 -1.74 -5.09
C LEU A 25 -4.60 -2.21 -4.55
N LEU A 26 -5.27 -1.33 -3.81
CA LEU A 26 -6.61 -1.59 -3.32
C LEU A 26 -7.59 -0.60 -3.93
N CYS A 27 -8.68 -1.07 -4.53
CA CYS A 27 -9.78 -0.19 -4.90
C CYS A 27 -11.15 -0.81 -4.59
N TYR A 28 -12.11 0.04 -4.27
CA TYR A 28 -13.50 -0.35 -4.04
C TYR A 28 -14.34 0.10 -5.24
N THR A 29 -15.00 -0.84 -5.89
CA THR A 29 -16.00 -0.55 -6.91
C THR A 29 -17.38 -0.64 -6.28
N PHE A 30 -18.09 0.47 -6.17
CA PHE A 30 -19.48 0.49 -5.73
C PHE A 30 -20.40 0.23 -6.93
N THR A 31 -21.35 -0.67 -6.71
CA THR A 31 -22.28 -1.16 -7.73
C THR A 31 -23.72 -0.79 -7.44
N GLN A 32 -24.07 -0.70 -6.16
CA GLN A 32 -25.40 -0.37 -5.70
C GLN A 32 -25.34 0.36 -4.37
N ILE A 33 -26.22 1.33 -4.20
CA ILE A 33 -26.43 2.05 -2.96
C ILE A 33 -27.92 1.96 -2.63
N VAL A 34 -28.25 1.56 -1.40
CA VAL A 34 -29.61 1.30 -0.93
C VAL A 34 -29.86 2.09 0.34
N LEU A 35 -30.98 2.79 0.39
CA LEU A 35 -31.52 3.47 1.55
C LEU A 35 -32.44 2.51 2.30
N ASP A 36 -32.17 2.33 3.59
CA ASP A 36 -33.05 1.68 4.53
C ASP A 36 -33.68 2.74 5.46
N GLY A 37 -34.98 2.95 5.28
CA GLY A 37 -35.77 3.96 6.01
C GLY A 37 -36.71 4.79 5.12
N LYS A 38 -37.47 5.68 5.78
CA LYS A 38 -38.51 6.52 5.13
C LYS A 38 -38.02 7.94 4.79
N GLY A 39 -36.76 8.26 5.05
CA GLY A 39 -36.19 9.59 4.88
C GLY A 39 -35.51 9.82 3.53
N GLU A 40 -34.57 10.77 3.55
CA GLU A 40 -33.67 11.06 2.44
C GLU A 40 -32.21 10.94 2.88
N ALA A 41 -31.35 10.51 1.95
CA ALA A 41 -29.92 10.48 2.18
C ALA A 41 -29.13 10.72 0.89
N LYS A 42 -27.98 11.35 1.03
CA LYS A 42 -27.03 11.63 -0.04
C LYS A 42 -25.68 11.02 0.31
N VAL A 43 -25.10 10.32 -0.65
CA VAL A 43 -23.77 9.73 -0.51
C VAL A 43 -22.78 10.52 -1.35
N TYR A 44 -21.67 10.91 -0.73
CA TYR A 44 -20.62 11.68 -1.39
C TYR A 44 -19.27 10.98 -1.30
N GLY A 45 -18.53 10.97 -2.41
CA GLY A 45 -17.11 10.68 -2.42
C GLY A 45 -16.31 11.96 -2.13
N LEU A 46 -15.29 11.85 -1.29
CA LEU A 46 -14.43 12.96 -0.90
C LEU A 46 -12.96 12.67 -1.20
N THR A 47 -12.29 13.68 -1.75
CA THR A 47 -10.84 13.83 -1.82
C THR A 47 -10.44 15.04 -0.95
N ASP A 48 -9.15 15.36 -0.85
CA ASP A 48 -8.68 16.51 -0.08
C ASP A 48 -9.19 17.85 -0.65
N ASN A 49 -9.54 17.89 -1.94
CA ASN A 49 -9.94 19.11 -2.66
C ASN A 49 -11.26 19.00 -3.43
N LYS A 50 -11.92 17.84 -3.42
CA LYS A 50 -13.16 17.60 -4.19
C LYS A 50 -14.19 16.82 -3.38
N LYS A 51 -15.45 17.17 -3.62
CA LYS A 51 -16.63 16.46 -3.13
C LYS A 51 -17.53 16.15 -4.33
N ILE A 52 -17.82 14.88 -4.57
CA ILE A 52 -18.70 14.44 -5.66
C ILE A 52 -19.92 13.74 -5.06
N LEU A 53 -21.11 14.12 -5.54
CA LEU A 53 -22.35 13.40 -5.24
C LEU A 53 -22.39 12.09 -6.03
N ILE A 54 -22.46 10.97 -5.33
CA ILE A 54 -22.54 9.63 -5.94
C ILE A 54 -23.99 9.18 -6.09
N ALA A 55 -24.80 9.40 -5.05
CA ALA A 55 -26.21 9.05 -5.05
C ALA A 55 -27.03 10.01 -4.18
N SER A 56 -28.27 10.25 -4.60
CA SER A 56 -29.31 10.91 -3.82
C SER A 56 -30.50 9.97 -3.76
N LEU A 57 -30.88 9.56 -2.55
CA LEU A 57 -31.89 8.55 -2.29
C LEU A 57 -33.01 9.17 -1.44
N LYS A 58 -34.23 8.69 -1.67
CA LYS A 58 -35.44 9.05 -0.93
C LYS A 58 -36.32 7.81 -0.80
N ALA A 59 -37.27 7.77 0.13
CA ALA A 59 -38.12 6.59 0.32
C ALA A 59 -38.76 6.03 -0.99
N LYS A 60 -39.18 6.90 -1.91
CA LYS A 60 -39.75 6.51 -3.22
C LYS A 60 -38.71 6.00 -4.23
N GLN A 61 -37.43 6.32 -4.02
CA GLN A 61 -36.29 5.92 -4.84
C GLN A 61 -35.16 5.51 -3.89
N ASN A 62 -35.40 4.39 -3.21
CA ASN A 62 -34.57 3.92 -2.11
C ASN A 62 -33.34 3.14 -2.60
N GLN A 63 -33.10 3.05 -3.91
CA GLN A 63 -31.90 2.40 -4.44
C GLN A 63 -31.38 3.11 -5.68
N CYS A 64 -30.07 3.05 -5.86
CA CYS A 64 -29.35 3.56 -7.02
C CYS A 64 -28.32 2.52 -7.45
N LYS A 65 -28.31 2.16 -8.74
CA LYS A 65 -27.19 1.42 -9.34
C LYS A 65 -26.15 2.44 -9.78
N CYS A 66 -24.91 2.25 -9.38
CA CYS A 66 -23.81 3.13 -9.73
C CYS A 66 -22.60 2.31 -10.18
N LYS A 67 -21.63 2.96 -10.82
CA LYS A 67 -20.30 2.41 -11.10
C LYS A 67 -19.29 3.44 -10.64
N PHE A 68 -19.09 3.48 -9.32
CA PHE A 68 -18.15 4.42 -8.71
C PHE A 68 -16.93 3.66 -8.23
N ILE A 69 -15.74 4.19 -8.49
CA ILE A 69 -14.48 3.59 -8.06
C ILE A 69 -13.84 4.51 -7.03
N MET A 70 -13.49 3.92 -5.90
CA MET A 70 -12.82 4.58 -4.78
C MET A 70 -11.44 3.95 -4.60
N ASP A 71 -10.39 4.75 -4.74
CA ASP A 71 -8.98 4.36 -4.62
C ASP A 71 -8.16 5.49 -3.98
N GLU A 72 -6.88 5.22 -3.72
CA GLU A 72 -5.96 6.15 -3.08
C GLU A 72 -5.66 7.44 -3.87
N ASN A 73 -5.84 7.41 -5.19
CA ASN A 73 -5.47 8.49 -6.11
C ASN A 73 -6.67 9.40 -6.44
N ASN A 74 -7.88 8.86 -6.28
CA ASN A 74 -9.14 9.55 -6.52
C ASN A 74 -9.78 9.92 -5.18
N PHE A 75 -10.72 9.08 -4.71
CA PHE A 75 -11.53 9.35 -3.53
C PHE A 75 -11.07 8.49 -2.37
N ARG A 76 -10.64 9.13 -1.28
CA ARG A 76 -10.19 8.42 -0.08
C ARG A 76 -11.28 8.25 0.95
N ASN A 77 -12.39 8.97 0.82
CA ASN A 77 -13.47 8.88 1.79
C ASN A 77 -14.84 8.84 1.14
N LEU A 78 -15.76 8.17 1.82
CA LEU A 78 -17.18 8.13 1.53
C LEU A 78 -17.93 8.69 2.74
N ILE A 79 -18.86 9.61 2.53
CA ILE A 79 -19.70 10.16 3.59
C ILE A 79 -21.17 10.06 3.21
N CYS A 80 -22.00 9.73 4.21
CA CYS A 80 -23.44 9.81 4.10
C CYS A 80 -23.94 11.08 4.82
N ILE A 81 -24.85 11.82 4.20
CA ILE A 81 -25.55 12.96 4.79
C ILE A 81 -27.03 12.77 4.54
N GLY A 82 -27.84 12.70 5.59
CA GLY A 82 -29.26 12.40 5.47
C GLY A 82 -29.99 12.47 6.81
N ASP A 83 -31.17 11.90 6.86
CA ASP A 83 -31.95 11.82 8.09
C ASP A 83 -31.29 10.84 9.08
N GLU A 84 -31.20 11.24 10.35
CA GLU A 84 -30.53 10.46 11.41
C GLU A 84 -31.15 9.07 11.65
N SER A 85 -32.41 8.90 11.28
CA SER A 85 -33.16 7.64 11.39
C SER A 85 -32.93 6.68 10.23
N THR A 86 -32.15 7.09 9.21
CA THR A 86 -31.92 6.29 8.00
C THR A 86 -30.52 5.69 7.96
N TYR A 87 -30.43 4.54 7.29
CA TYR A 87 -29.15 3.92 6.96
C TYR A 87 -28.99 3.87 5.45
N VAL A 88 -27.75 4.01 5.00
CA VAL A 88 -27.38 3.79 3.61
C VAL A 88 -26.39 2.65 3.51
N HIS A 89 -26.77 1.62 2.76
CA HIS A 89 -25.94 0.48 2.44
C HIS A 89 -25.26 0.71 1.09
N VAL A 90 -23.94 0.61 1.07
CA VAL A 90 -23.12 0.73 -0.15
C VAL A 90 -22.53 -0.64 -0.43
N ILE A 91 -22.84 -1.18 -1.61
CA ILE A 91 -22.55 -2.57 -2.00
C ILE A 91 -21.67 -2.58 -3.24
N GLY A 92 -20.69 -3.48 -3.27
CA GLY A 92 -19.84 -3.65 -4.42
C GLY A 92 -18.73 -4.66 -4.22
N TYR A 93 -17.57 -4.37 -4.78
CA TYR A 93 -16.42 -5.26 -4.78
C TYR A 93 -15.16 -4.53 -4.33
N LYS A 94 -14.42 -5.17 -3.44
CA LYS A 94 -13.03 -4.87 -3.14
C LYS A 94 -12.17 -5.58 -4.19
N LEU A 95 -11.38 -4.82 -4.94
CA LEU A 95 -10.40 -5.34 -5.89
C LEU A 95 -9.04 -5.30 -5.22
N GLU A 96 -8.47 -6.47 -5.00
CA GLU A 96 -7.15 -6.64 -4.40
C GLU A 96 -6.24 -7.20 -5.49
N ASN A 97 -5.07 -6.57 -5.68
CA ASN A 97 -4.05 -7.27 -6.43
C ASN A 97 -3.63 -8.48 -5.57
N LYS A 98 -3.76 -9.70 -6.11
CA LYS A 98 -2.93 -10.78 -5.59
C LYS A 98 -1.52 -10.40 -6.02
N ASN A 99 -0.81 -9.68 -5.17
CA ASN A 99 0.60 -9.98 -5.07
C ASN A 99 0.61 -11.46 -4.68
N GLN A 100 0.92 -12.31 -5.67
CA GLN A 100 1.50 -13.61 -5.38
C GLN A 100 2.59 -13.38 -4.35
N GLU A 101 2.85 -14.38 -3.53
CA GLU A 101 4.07 -14.51 -2.76
C GLU A 101 5.28 -14.17 -3.66
N ILE A 102 5.65 -12.90 -3.69
CA ILE A 102 6.95 -12.41 -4.09
C ILE A 102 7.55 -11.85 -2.80
N GLN A 103 7.57 -12.70 -1.77
CA GLN A 103 8.46 -12.52 -0.62
C GLN A 103 9.71 -13.38 -0.76
N GLU A 104 9.80 -14.26 -1.77
CA GLU A 104 11.03 -15.02 -2.06
C GLU A 104 11.95 -14.34 -3.08
N ILE A 105 11.44 -13.55 -4.04
CA ILE A 105 12.31 -12.88 -5.04
C ILE A 105 12.98 -11.61 -4.47
N CYS A 106 12.36 -10.93 -3.48
CA CYS A 106 13.02 -9.78 -2.82
C CYS A 106 14.15 -10.18 -1.86
N GLN A 107 14.37 -11.46 -1.57
CA GLN A 107 15.59 -11.89 -0.86
C GLN A 107 16.72 -12.23 -1.84
N GLU A 108 16.41 -12.78 -3.01
CA GLU A 108 17.44 -13.10 -4.02
C GLU A 108 17.96 -11.86 -4.74
N GLU A 109 17.11 -10.87 -5.11
CA GLU A 109 17.59 -9.64 -5.73
C GLU A 109 18.37 -8.74 -4.75
N ASP A 110 18.05 -8.77 -3.45
CA ASP A 110 18.76 -7.98 -2.44
C ASP A 110 20.13 -8.62 -2.09
N LEU A 111 20.28 -9.94 -2.24
CA LEU A 111 21.56 -10.64 -2.19
C LEU A 111 22.40 -10.39 -3.45
N ALA A 112 21.81 -10.51 -4.64
CA ALA A 112 22.51 -10.26 -5.91
C ALA A 112 22.94 -8.79 -6.06
N PHE A 113 22.09 -7.84 -5.65
CA PHE A 113 22.43 -6.41 -5.66
C PHE A 113 23.50 -6.07 -4.61
N LYS A 114 23.50 -6.71 -3.43
CA LYS A 114 24.57 -6.55 -2.44
C LYS A 114 25.91 -7.08 -2.95
N ASP A 115 25.94 -8.21 -3.65
CA ASP A 115 27.17 -8.77 -4.20
C ASP A 115 27.72 -7.92 -5.36
N GLU A 116 26.86 -7.43 -6.27
CA GLU A 116 27.27 -6.52 -7.34
C GLU A 116 27.75 -5.17 -6.80
N PHE A 117 27.09 -4.62 -5.77
CA PHE A 117 27.51 -3.36 -5.16
C PHE A 117 28.80 -3.52 -4.33
N ARG A 118 28.98 -4.66 -3.65
CA ARG A 118 30.20 -5.04 -2.92
C ARG A 118 31.39 -5.19 -3.87
N ALA A 119 31.17 -5.73 -5.07
CA ALA A 119 32.22 -5.84 -6.11
C ALA A 119 32.67 -4.48 -6.67
N LEU A 120 31.86 -3.44 -6.54
CA LEU A 120 32.17 -2.07 -6.99
C LEU A 120 32.81 -1.21 -5.89
N GLN A 121 32.74 -1.62 -4.62
CA GLN A 121 33.44 -0.92 -3.53
C GLN A 121 34.96 -1.11 -3.63
N PRO A 122 35.76 -0.09 -3.27
CA PRO A 122 37.21 -0.25 -3.09
C PRO A 122 37.48 -1.46 -2.18
N LEU A 123 38.48 -2.27 -2.56
CA LEU A 123 38.75 -3.57 -1.93
C LEU A 123 38.98 -3.45 -0.41
N GLU A 124 39.40 -2.28 0.04
CA GLU A 124 39.74 -1.96 1.41
C GLU A 124 38.55 -1.55 2.28
N GLU A 125 37.38 -1.35 1.66
CA GLU A 125 36.12 -1.06 2.31
C GLU A 125 35.21 -2.29 2.43
N ARG A 126 35.53 -3.37 1.70
CA ARG A 126 34.80 -4.64 1.78
C ARG A 126 35.10 -5.33 3.11
N GLU A 127 34.07 -5.78 3.81
CA GLU A 127 34.25 -6.75 4.90
C GLU A 127 34.38 -8.13 4.26
N LEU A 128 35.61 -8.59 4.04
CA LEU A 128 35.90 -9.90 3.45
C LEU A 128 36.08 -10.97 4.53
N ASP A 129 35.54 -12.15 4.26
CA ASP A 129 35.67 -13.32 5.12
C ASP A 129 37.06 -13.97 4.92
N SER A 130 37.46 -14.86 5.84
CA SER A 130 38.81 -15.46 5.83
C SER A 130 39.17 -16.15 4.52
N ASP A 131 38.18 -16.78 3.89
CA ASP A 131 38.36 -17.56 2.67
C ASP A 131 38.46 -16.65 1.45
N GLU A 132 37.74 -15.51 1.45
CA GLU A 132 37.79 -14.52 0.38
C GLU A 132 39.12 -13.73 0.39
N VAL A 133 39.71 -13.48 1.56
CA VAL A 133 41.04 -12.85 1.65
C VAL A 133 42.12 -13.73 1.02
N LEU A 134 41.97 -15.06 1.06
CA LEU A 134 42.94 -15.98 0.45
C LEU A 134 42.91 -15.96 -1.07
N LEU A 135 41.80 -15.52 -1.67
CA LEU A 135 41.63 -15.39 -3.12
C LEU A 135 42.26 -14.10 -3.68
N LEU A 136 42.62 -13.14 -2.83
CA LEU A 136 43.29 -11.90 -3.24
C LEU A 136 44.76 -12.13 -3.63
N SER A 137 45.30 -11.27 -4.48
CA SER A 137 46.73 -11.27 -4.76
C SER A 137 47.57 -10.88 -3.52
N LYS A 138 48.85 -11.28 -3.49
CA LYS A 138 49.75 -10.95 -2.36
C LYS A 138 49.91 -9.46 -2.09
N GLN A 139 49.73 -8.61 -3.11
CA GLN A 139 49.79 -7.15 -2.94
C GLN A 139 48.51 -6.62 -2.31
N GLU A 140 47.35 -7.04 -2.80
CA GLU A 140 46.03 -6.65 -2.28
C GLU A 140 45.82 -7.12 -0.83
N GLN A 141 46.28 -8.33 -0.48
CA GLN A 141 46.24 -8.83 0.89
C GLN A 141 47.02 -7.94 1.88
N LYS A 142 48.14 -7.35 1.45
CA LYS A 142 48.94 -6.45 2.31
C LYS A 142 48.24 -5.13 2.54
N GLU A 143 47.61 -4.55 1.51
CA GLU A 143 46.89 -3.29 1.61
C GLU A 143 45.62 -3.42 2.45
N TYR A 144 44.86 -4.50 2.25
CA TYR A 144 43.69 -4.83 3.05
C TYR A 144 44.02 -4.93 4.55
N LYS A 145 45.07 -5.70 4.90
CA LYS A 145 45.52 -5.85 6.30
C LYS A 145 46.00 -4.54 6.92
N LYS A 146 46.64 -3.65 6.15
CA LYS A 146 47.15 -2.37 6.63
C LYS A 146 46.01 -1.43 7.04
N LYS A 147 44.96 -1.33 6.21
CA LYS A 147 43.79 -0.46 6.50
C LYS A 147 42.87 -1.02 7.59
N GLN A 148 42.69 -2.34 7.69
CA GLN A 148 41.94 -2.95 8.81
C GLN A 148 42.56 -2.65 10.18
N LYS A 149 43.90 -2.70 10.27
CA LYS A 149 44.62 -2.26 11.48
C LYS A 149 44.41 -0.77 11.80
N GLN A 150 44.32 0.08 10.77
CA GLN A 150 44.08 1.51 10.94
C GLN A 150 42.63 1.82 11.37
N LYS A 151 41.63 1.08 10.87
CA LYS A 151 40.24 1.15 11.35
C LYS A 151 40.14 0.76 12.83
N GLN A 152 40.80 -0.32 13.26
CA GLN A 152 40.83 -0.73 14.67
C GLN A 152 41.52 0.29 15.60
N LEU A 153 42.54 1.00 15.11
CA LEU A 153 43.18 2.08 15.86
C LEU A 153 42.25 3.28 16.01
N ASN A 154 41.56 3.69 14.94
CA ASN A 154 40.61 4.81 14.99
C ASN A 154 39.35 4.54 15.82
N GLN A 155 38.98 3.28 16.05
CA GLN A 155 37.86 2.91 16.93
C GLN A 155 38.23 2.86 18.41
N LYS A 156 39.52 2.92 18.75
CA LYS A 156 40.03 2.89 20.14
C LYS A 156 40.29 4.28 20.74
N TYR A 157 40.08 5.34 19.97
CA TYR A 157 40.17 6.75 20.39
C TYR A 157 38.84 7.45 20.15
#